data_AF-A0A2S7KPS8-F1
#
_entry.id   AF-A0A2S7KPS8-F1
#
_cell.length_a   1.000
_cell.length_b   1.000
_cell.length_c   1.000
_cell.angle_alpha   90.00
_cell.angle_beta   90.00
_cell.angle_gamma   90.00
#
_symmetry.space_group_name_H-M   'P 1'
#
loop_
_entity.id
_entity.type
_entity.pdbx_description
1 polymer ?
#
loop_
_entity_poly.entity_id
_entity_poly.type
_entity_poly.pdbx_seq_one_letter_code
_entity_poly.pdbx_strand_id
1 'polypeptide(L)'
;MESDNRENKYLRAKEKVANIKKFYTSLMFYVVFIAFLGWLNYYSNGWRYMWFLWAAFGWGIGIVFQGLKAFGWMPFMSKDWEERKIREFMDEEEQTRQRWK
;
A
#
# COMPACT_ATOMS: atom_id res chain seq x y z
N MET A 1 14.62 -15.48 -24.11
CA MET A 1 15.16 -14.32 -23.35
C MET A 1 14.39 -13.02 -23.64
N GLU A 2 13.95 -12.74 -24.88
CA GLU A 2 13.17 -11.53 -25.21
C GLU A 2 11.72 -11.54 -24.63
N SER A 3 11.06 -12.71 -24.60
CA SER A 3 9.70 -12.89 -24.07
C SER A 3 9.62 -12.64 -22.56
N ASP A 4 10.61 -13.16 -21.84
CA ASP A 4 10.73 -13.08 -20.38
C ASP A 4 10.85 -11.63 -19.89
N ASN A 5 11.59 -10.80 -20.61
CA ASN A 5 11.78 -9.38 -20.28
C ASN A 5 10.49 -8.56 -20.51
N ARG A 6 9.71 -8.89 -21.53
CA ARG A 6 8.41 -8.23 -21.81
C ARG A 6 7.37 -8.60 -20.77
N GLU A 7 7.28 -9.88 -20.41
CA GLU A 7 6.35 -10.38 -19.40
C GLU A 7 6.63 -9.76 -18.02
N ASN A 8 7.90 -9.65 -17.65
CA ASN A 8 8.34 -9.05 -16.39
C ASN A 8 8.04 -7.53 -16.33
N LYS A 9 8.23 -6.79 -17.44
CA LYS A 9 7.80 -5.38 -17.53
C LYS A 9 6.29 -5.21 -17.39
N TYR A 10 5.51 -6.10 -17.99
CA TYR A 10 4.04 -6.09 -17.88
C TYR A 10 3.56 -6.39 -16.46
N LEU A 11 4.15 -7.37 -15.79
CA LEU A 11 3.86 -7.71 -14.40
C LEU A 11 4.16 -6.51 -13.47
N ARG A 12 5.32 -5.88 -13.64
CA ARG A 12 5.70 -4.67 -12.87
C ARG A 12 4.71 -3.52 -13.05
N ALA A 13 4.23 -3.29 -14.27
CA ALA A 13 3.22 -2.28 -14.54
C ALA A 13 1.86 -2.63 -13.89
N LYS A 14 1.43 -3.89 -14.02
CA LYS A 14 0.16 -4.37 -13.46
C LYS A 14 0.12 -4.27 -11.93
N GLU A 15 1.21 -4.62 -11.26
CA GLU A 15 1.30 -4.52 -9.80
C GLU A 15 1.33 -3.07 -9.29
N LYS A 16 2.01 -2.16 -10.01
CA LYS A 16 1.93 -0.72 -9.68
C LYS A 16 0.49 -0.23 -9.73
N VAL A 17 -0.25 -0.59 -10.78
CA VAL A 17 -1.67 -0.26 -10.90
C VAL A 17 -2.50 -0.90 -9.79
N ALA A 18 -2.23 -2.16 -9.42
CA ALA A 18 -2.94 -2.83 -8.34
C ALA A 18 -2.73 -2.15 -6.97
N ASN A 19 -1.50 -1.74 -6.66
CA ASN A 19 -1.19 -1.02 -5.42
C ASN A 19 -1.86 0.35 -5.36
N ILE A 20 -1.81 1.11 -6.47
CA ILE A 20 -2.51 2.38 -6.59
C ILE A 20 -4.01 2.18 -6.41
N LYS A 21 -4.60 1.19 -7.08
CA LYS A 21 -6.04 0.89 -6.97
C LYS A 21 -6.44 0.56 -5.54
N LYS A 22 -5.64 -0.25 -4.83
CA LYS A 22 -5.87 -0.59 -3.42
C LYS A 22 -5.86 0.64 -2.51
N PHE A 23 -4.94 1.57 -2.75
CA PHE A 23 -4.88 2.86 -2.04
C PHE A 23 -6.09 3.75 -2.35
N TYR A 24 -6.49 3.87 -3.61
CA TYR A 24 -7.69 4.65 -3.97
C TYR A 24 -8.96 4.07 -3.33
N THR A 25 -9.08 2.75 -3.26
CA THR A 25 -10.20 2.10 -2.56
C THR A 25 -10.22 2.49 -1.08
N SER A 26 -9.10 2.39 -0.36
CA SER A 26 -9.07 2.77 1.05
C SER A 26 -9.27 4.27 1.28
N LEU A 27 -8.73 5.12 0.41
CA LEU A 27 -8.96 6.57 0.43
C LEU A 27 -10.43 6.92 0.20
N MET A 28 -11.10 6.25 -0.73
CA MET A 28 -12.52 6.49 -1.02
C MET A 28 -13.38 6.14 0.20
N PHE A 29 -13.15 4.97 0.82
CA PHE A 29 -13.82 4.61 2.07
C PHE A 29 -13.54 5.63 3.19
N TYR A 30 -12.29 6.12 3.32
CA TYR A 30 -11.94 7.15 4.29
C TYR A 30 -12.74 8.44 4.07
N VAL A 31 -12.79 8.96 2.84
CA VAL A 31 -13.54 10.19 2.51
C VAL A 31 -15.03 10.02 2.83
N VAL A 32 -15.63 8.89 2.45
CA VAL A 32 -17.04 8.58 2.74
C VAL A 32 -17.26 8.50 4.26
N PHE A 33 -16.36 7.86 5.01
CA PHE A 33 -16.49 7.70 6.45
C PHE A 33 -16.35 9.04 7.19
N ILE A 34 -15.39 9.87 6.79
CA ILE A 34 -15.19 11.24 7.31
C ILE A 34 -16.42 12.10 7.03
N ALA A 35 -16.95 12.05 5.81
CA ALA A 35 -18.14 12.81 5.43
C ALA A 35 -19.36 12.37 6.24
N PHE A 36 -19.54 11.06 6.43
CA PHE A 36 -20.60 10.50 7.27
C PHE A 36 -20.47 10.92 8.74
N LEU A 37 -19.25 10.90 9.29
CA LEU A 37 -18.98 11.37 10.65
C LEU A 37 -19.20 12.87 10.81
N GLY A 38 -18.84 13.68 9.80
CA GLY A 38 -19.10 15.12 9.77
C GLY A 38 -20.60 15.41 9.76
N TRP A 39 -21.37 14.66 8.97
CA TRP A 39 -22.83 14.73 8.94
C TRP A 39 -23.45 14.37 10.29
N LEU A 40 -23.00 13.26 10.92
CA LEU A 40 -23.44 12.87 12.25
C LEU A 40 -23.07 13.91 13.32
N ASN A 41 -21.88 14.51 13.22
CA ASN A 41 -21.45 15.55 14.15
C ASN A 41 -22.36 16.79 14.07
N TYR A 42 -22.72 17.19 12.85
CA TYR A 42 -23.68 18.26 12.62
C TYR A 42 -25.04 17.96 13.26
N TYR A 43 -25.57 16.76 13.04
CA TYR A 43 -26.88 16.36 13.58
C TYR A 43 -26.87 16.19 15.10
N SER A 44 -25.79 15.66 15.68
CA SER A 44 -25.77 15.26 17.09
C SER A 44 -25.41 16.37 18.07
N ASN A 45 -24.58 17.35 17.68
CA ASN A 45 -24.03 18.32 18.65
C ASN A 45 -24.03 19.77 18.17
N GLY A 46 -24.57 20.07 16.99
CA GLY A 46 -24.62 21.45 16.47
C GLY A 46 -23.25 22.13 16.51
N TRP A 47 -22.18 21.40 16.16
CA TRP A 47 -20.77 21.85 16.13
C TRP A 47 -20.10 22.13 17.48
N ARG A 48 -20.72 21.84 18.62
CA ARG A 48 -20.12 22.15 19.94
C ARG A 48 -18.90 21.28 20.32
N TYR A 49 -18.76 20.10 19.72
CA TYR A 49 -17.60 19.23 19.95
C TYR A 49 -17.25 18.42 18.70
N MET A 50 -16.15 18.79 18.03
CA MET A 50 -15.69 18.23 16.76
C MET A 50 -14.91 16.93 16.98
N TRP A 51 -15.51 15.95 17.67
CA TRP A 51 -14.87 14.67 17.97
C TRP A 51 -14.48 13.87 16.72
N PHE A 52 -15.15 14.11 15.59
CA PHE A 52 -14.81 13.48 14.32
C PHE A 52 -13.39 13.80 13.86
N LEU A 53 -12.80 14.94 14.30
CA LEU A 53 -11.41 15.29 13.99
C LEU A 53 -10.43 14.28 14.61
N TRP A 54 -10.71 13.75 15.79
CA TRP A 54 -9.88 12.73 16.42
C TRP A 54 -9.95 11.39 15.65
N ALA A 55 -11.15 10.99 15.23
CA ALA A 55 -11.32 9.83 14.35
C ALA A 55 -10.62 10.04 13.00
N ALA A 56 -10.75 11.24 12.44
CA ALA A 56 -10.10 11.64 11.19
C ALA A 56 -8.57 11.62 11.29
N PHE A 57 -8.03 12.06 12.42
CA PHE A 57 -6.58 12.07 12.68
C PHE A 57 -6.04 10.64 12.79
N GLY A 58 -6.68 9.80 13.60
CA GLY A 58 -6.27 8.40 13.78
C GLY A 58 -6.30 7.60 12.48
N TRP A 59 -7.39 7.71 11.72
CA TRP A 59 -7.51 7.03 10.42
C TRP A 59 -6.68 7.70 9.32
N GLY A 60 -6.50 9.01 9.38
CA GLY A 60 -5.70 9.77 8.41
C GLY A 60 -4.25 9.33 8.40
N ILE A 61 -3.66 9.05 9.56
CA ILE A 61 -2.29 8.52 9.67
C ILE A 61 -2.17 7.18 8.94
N GLY A 62 -3.12 6.26 9.13
CA GLY A 62 -3.12 4.95 8.44
C GLY A 62 -3.20 5.07 6.91
N ILE A 63 -4.02 6.01 6.41
CA ILE A 63 -4.13 6.30 4.98
C ILE A 63 -2.84 6.92 4.44
N VAL A 64 -2.19 7.82 5.17
CA VAL A 64 -0.89 8.39 4.78
C VAL A 64 0.16 7.28 4.66
N PHE A 65 0.24 6.35 5.62
CA PHE A 65 1.12 5.19 5.51
C PHE A 65 0.80 4.30 4.30
N GLN A 66 -0.48 4.05 4.01
CA GLN A 66 -0.88 3.33 2.80
C GLN A 66 -0.50 4.07 1.51
N GLY A 67 -0.63 5.40 1.49
CA GLY A 67 -0.24 6.26 0.38
C GLY A 67 1.27 6.24 0.15
N LEU A 68 2.06 6.41 1.22
CA LEU A 68 3.52 6.31 1.17
C LEU A 68 3.97 4.96 0.59
N LYS A 69 3.29 3.87 0.96
CA LYS A 69 3.54 2.53 0.41
C LYS A 69 3.10 2.41 -1.05
N ALA A 70 1.95 2.95 -1.43
CA ALA A 70 1.41 2.87 -2.79
C ALA A 70 2.19 3.71 -3.81
N PHE A 71 2.68 4.88 -3.40
CA PHE A 71 3.54 5.75 -4.22
C PHE A 71 5.02 5.35 -4.18
N GLY A 72 5.39 4.37 -3.36
CA GLY A 72 6.78 3.88 -3.26
C GLY A 72 7.73 4.94 -2.70
N TRP A 73 7.24 5.90 -1.92
CA TRP A 73 8.03 7.03 -1.43
C TRP A 73 8.93 6.66 -0.25
N MET A 74 8.77 5.43 0.28
CA MET A 74 9.54 4.92 1.39
C MET A 74 10.77 4.15 0.87
N PRO A 75 11.98 4.74 0.86
CA PRO A 75 13.15 4.17 0.18
C PRO A 75 13.58 2.82 0.75
N PHE A 76 13.28 2.55 2.02
CA PHE A 76 13.62 1.32 2.74
C PHE A 76 12.67 0.15 2.49
N MET A 77 11.50 0.37 1.88
CA MET A 77 10.54 -0.69 1.51
C MET A 77 10.16 -0.56 0.03
N SER A 78 11.14 -0.22 -0.79
CA SER A 78 11.00 -0.25 -2.24
C SER A 78 11.06 -1.70 -2.73
N LYS A 79 10.33 -2.01 -3.79
CA LYS A 79 10.31 -3.34 -4.43
C LYS A 79 11.69 -3.86 -4.79
N ASP A 80 12.67 -2.99 -5.02
CA ASP A 80 14.07 -3.38 -5.23
C ASP A 80 14.68 -4.11 -4.03
N TRP A 81 14.25 -3.83 -2.79
CA TRP A 81 14.68 -4.60 -1.63
C TRP A 81 14.00 -5.98 -1.59
N GLU A 82 12.69 -6.02 -1.87
CA GLU A 82 11.89 -7.25 -1.86
C GLU A 82 12.33 -8.22 -2.97
N GLU A 83 12.57 -7.71 -4.17
CA GLU A 83 13.04 -8.44 -5.35
C GLU A 83 14.50 -8.91 -5.18
N ARG A 84 15.35 -8.11 -4.49
CA ARG A 84 16.69 -8.55 -4.09
C ARG A 84 16.63 -9.69 -3.09
N LYS A 85 15.77 -9.61 -2.07
CA LYS A 85 15.66 -10.67 -1.06
C LYS A 85 15.10 -11.97 -1.63
N ILE A 86 14.11 -11.89 -2.53
CA ILE A 86 13.57 -13.05 -3.22
C ILE A 86 14.64 -13.74 -4.09
N ARG A 87 15.48 -12.97 -4.80
CA ARG A 87 16.63 -13.52 -5.52
C ARG A 87 17.63 -14.20 -4.59
N GLU A 88 17.95 -13.57 -3.47
CA GLU A 88 18.86 -14.13 -2.47
C GLU A 88 18.36 -15.49 -1.94
N PHE A 89 17.05 -15.61 -1.65
CA PHE A 89 16.44 -16.88 -1.22
C PHE A 89 16.47 -17.96 -2.31
N MET A 90 16.21 -17.60 -3.58
CA MET A 90 16.29 -18.57 -4.69
C MET A 90 17.72 -19.05 -4.94
N ASP A 91 18.70 -18.14 -4.88
CA ASP A 91 20.12 -18.48 -5.04
C ASP A 91 20.62 -19.36 -3.87
N GLU A 92 20.16 -19.11 -2.64
CA GLU A 92 20.44 -19.97 -1.47
C GLU A 92 19.81 -21.37 -1.63
N GLU A 93 18.58 -21.47 -2.13
CA GLU A 93 17.94 -22.76 -2.41
C GLU A 93 18.68 -23.55 -3.49
N GLU A 94 19.09 -22.91 -4.59
CA GLU A 94 19.87 -23.56 -5.64
C GLU A 94 21.23 -24.03 -5.15
N GLN A 95 21.97 -23.20 -4.41
CA GLN A 95 23.25 -23.59 -3.83
C GLN A 95 23.10 -24.74 -2.82
N THR A 96 22.06 -24.70 -1.99
CA THR A 96 21.78 -25.78 -1.05
C THR A 96 21.46 -27.06 -1.81
N ARG A 97 20.59 -27.01 -2.83
CA ARG A 97 20.21 -28.18 -3.64
C ARG A 97 21.37 -28.80 -4.42
N GLN A 98 22.35 -28.00 -4.86
CA GLN A 98 23.58 -28.50 -5.49
C GLN A 98 24.56 -29.13 -4.48
N ARG A 99 24.57 -28.66 -3.23
CA ARG A 99 25.43 -29.20 -2.17
C ARG A 99 25.01 -30.58 -1.65
N TRP A 100 23.73 -30.94 -1.83
CA TRP A 100 23.17 -32.25 -1.43
C TRP A 100 23.08 -33.27 -2.58
N LYS A 101 23.68 -32.99 -3.74
CA LYS A 101 23.90 -33.94 -4.84
C LYS A 101 25.36 -34.34 -4.89
#